data_AF-A0A447TDS7-F1
#
_entry.id   AF-A0A447TDS7-F1
#
_cell.length_a   1.000
_cell.length_b   1.000
_cell.length_c   1.000
_cell.angle_alpha   90.00
_cell.angle_beta   90.00
_cell.angle_gamma   90.00
#
_symmetry.space_group_name_H-M   'P 1'
#
loop_
_entity.id
_entity.type
_entity.pdbx_description
1 polymer ?
#
loop_
_entity_poly.entity_id
_entity_poly.type
_entity_poly.pdbx_seq_one_letter_code
_entity_poly.pdbx_strand_id
1 'polypeptide(L)'
;MTEAEEIAADLREDGQDVKIERRVAGGYDPEQGGEAETVETDTVPGAELEFDLQSSGQLFAAGLVKAGDKRVLLSVPKFPPEPGQFITLVRDRRYRIEGVKEVGPDGVPILYDLHVRR
;
A
#
# COMPACT_ATOMS: atom_id res chain seq x y z
N MET A 1 12.76 9.16 19.09
CA MET A 1 11.67 8.63 18.23
C MET A 1 11.66 9.49 16.99
N THR A 2 11.84 8.87 15.85
CA THR A 2 11.69 9.53 14.55
C THR A 2 10.19 9.72 14.23
N GLU A 3 9.85 10.69 13.40
CA GLU A 3 8.45 10.96 13.01
C GLU A 3 7.75 9.71 12.45
N ALA A 4 8.47 8.88 11.69
CA ALA A 4 7.96 7.63 11.14
C ALA A 4 7.67 6.55 12.21
N GLU A 5 8.41 6.51 13.32
CA GLU A 5 8.13 5.60 14.43
C GLU A 5 6.87 6.00 15.19
N GLU A 6 6.64 7.31 15.36
CA GLU A 6 5.43 7.83 16.01
C GLU A 6 4.19 7.51 15.17
N ILE A 7 4.25 7.76 13.86
CA ILE A 7 3.16 7.42 12.92
C ILE A 7 2.89 5.91 12.92
N ALA A 8 3.93 5.08 12.94
CA ALA A 8 3.76 3.62 12.99
C ALA A 8 3.16 3.13 14.31
N ALA A 9 3.34 3.87 15.42
CA ALA A 9 2.66 3.59 16.68
C ALA A 9 1.19 4.02 16.63
N ASP A 10 0.92 5.24 16.16
CA ASP A 10 -0.42 5.79 16.00
C ASP A 10 -1.30 4.93 15.10
N LEU A 11 -0.77 4.45 13.97
CA LEU A 11 -1.47 3.51 13.09
C LEU A 11 -1.85 2.20 13.81
N ARG A 12 -1.05 1.70 14.75
CA ARG A 12 -1.41 0.49 15.50
C ARG A 12 -2.54 0.74 16.50
N GLU A 13 -2.68 1.97 16.97
CA GLU A 13 -3.66 2.34 18.00
C GLU A 13 -4.98 2.87 17.41
N ASP A 14 -4.91 3.71 16.38
CA ASP A 14 -6.06 4.39 15.76
C ASP A 14 -6.18 4.16 14.24
N GLY A 15 -5.24 3.40 13.66
CA GLY A 15 -5.26 3.11 12.23
C GLY A 15 -6.47 2.27 11.81
N GLN A 16 -6.82 2.41 10.53
CA GLN A 16 -7.89 1.67 9.90
C GLN A 16 -7.37 0.39 9.24
N ASP A 17 -8.19 -0.67 9.24
CA ASP A 17 -7.85 -1.91 8.54
C ASP A 17 -7.75 -1.68 7.02
N VAL A 18 -6.56 -1.89 6.46
CA VAL A 18 -6.29 -1.87 5.03
C VAL A 18 -5.98 -3.28 4.57
N LYS A 19 -6.74 -3.75 3.57
CA LYS A 19 -6.51 -5.06 2.95
C LYS A 19 -5.67 -4.90 1.70
N ILE A 20 -4.55 -5.61 1.61
CA ILE A 20 -3.67 -5.64 0.44
C ILE A 20 -3.90 -6.98 -0.26
N GLU A 21 -4.28 -6.91 -1.54
CA GLU A 21 -4.44 -8.09 -2.40
C GLU A 21 -3.22 -8.21 -3.31
N ARG A 22 -2.47 -9.30 -3.14
CA ARG A 22 -1.38 -9.69 -4.03
C ARG A 22 -1.82 -10.88 -4.86
N ARG A 23 -1.63 -10.80 -6.18
CA ARG A 23 -1.76 -11.97 -7.06
C ARG A 23 -0.40 -12.64 -7.15
N VAL A 24 -0.38 -13.94 -6.86
CA VAL A 24 0.81 -14.77 -6.98
C VAL A 24 0.52 -15.84 -8.04
N ALA A 25 1.41 -15.94 -9.02
CA ALA A 25 1.41 -17.05 -9.95
C ALA A 25 1.67 -18.32 -9.14
N GLY A 26 0.66 -19.15 -9.01
CA GLY A 26 0.74 -20.48 -8.42
C GLY A 26 1.36 -21.47 -9.39
N GLY A 27 1.59 -22.68 -8.89
CA GLY A 27 2.15 -23.77 -9.70
C GLY A 27 1.27 -24.11 -10.90
N TYR A 28 1.87 -24.85 -11.84
CA TYR A 28 1.18 -25.35 -13.02
C TYR A 28 -0.05 -26.17 -12.64
N ASP A 29 -1.21 -25.76 -13.15
CA ASP A 29 -2.49 -26.44 -12.94
C ASP A 29 -2.94 -27.13 -14.25
N PRO A 30 -2.86 -28.47 -14.31
CA PRO A 30 -3.18 -29.22 -15.51
C PRO A 30 -4.67 -29.20 -15.88
N GLU A 31 -5.57 -28.76 -14.99
CA GLU A 31 -7.01 -28.71 -15.24
C GLU A 31 -7.46 -27.41 -15.93
N GLN A 32 -6.77 -26.29 -15.64
CA GLN A 32 -7.02 -25.00 -16.30
C GLN A 32 -6.10 -24.72 -17.50
N GLY A 33 -5.07 -25.56 -17.72
CA GLY A 33 -4.14 -25.41 -18.84
C GLY A 33 -3.22 -24.19 -18.72
N GLY A 34 -2.73 -23.90 -17.51
CA GLY A 34 -1.86 -22.76 -17.22
C GLY A 34 -1.40 -22.71 -15.76
N GLU A 35 -0.67 -21.66 -15.39
CA GLU A 35 -0.32 -21.38 -13.99
C GLU A 35 -1.57 -20.93 -13.22
N ALA A 36 -1.89 -21.57 -12.09
CA ALA A 36 -3.04 -21.16 -11.28
C ALA A 36 -2.77 -19.82 -10.59
N GLU A 37 -3.58 -18.78 -10.81
CA GLU A 37 -3.43 -17.53 -10.07
C GLU A 37 -4.03 -17.66 -8.66
N THR A 38 -3.22 -17.47 -7.62
CA THR A 38 -3.71 -17.38 -6.23
C THR A 38 -3.71 -15.93 -5.76
N VAL A 39 -4.77 -15.53 -5.06
CA VAL A 39 -4.87 -14.20 -4.45
C VAL A 39 -4.56 -14.32 -2.97
N GLU A 40 -3.44 -13.76 -2.54
CA GLU A 40 -3.11 -13.59 -1.13
C GLU A 40 -3.65 -12.24 -0.64
N THR A 41 -4.29 -12.24 0.53
CA THR A 41 -4.78 -11.02 1.17
C THR A 41 -4.09 -10.84 2.51
N ASP A 42 -3.57 -9.64 2.76
CA ASP A 42 -3.01 -9.24 4.05
C ASP A 42 -3.81 -8.07 4.62
N THR A 43 -4.07 -8.07 5.92
CA THR A 43 -4.79 -6.98 6.58
C THR A 43 -3.86 -6.32 7.58
N VAL A 44 -3.61 -5.03 7.38
CA VAL A 44 -2.75 -4.25 8.26
C VAL A 44 -3.34 -2.89 8.58
N PRO A 45 -2.97 -2.31 9.74
CA PRO A 45 -3.34 -0.95 10.06
C PRO A 45 -2.70 0.05 9.10
N GLY A 46 -3.51 0.96 8.58
CA GLY A 46 -3.07 2.08 7.75
C GLY A 46 -3.95 3.31 7.97
N ALA A 47 -3.64 4.41 7.28
CA ALA A 47 -4.42 5.65 7.30
C ALA A 47 -4.54 6.20 5.88
N GLU A 48 -5.77 6.58 5.50
CA GLU A 48 -6.01 7.35 4.28
C GLU A 48 -5.72 8.82 4.56
N LEU A 49 -4.82 9.40 3.77
CA LEU A 49 -4.51 10.82 3.77
C LEU A 49 -4.95 11.44 2.45
N GLU A 50 -5.32 12.73 2.52
CA GLU A 50 -5.50 13.51 1.31
C GLU A 50 -4.15 13.68 0.59
N PHE A 51 -4.16 13.52 -0.72
CA PHE A 51 -2.95 13.66 -1.51
C PHE A 51 -2.63 15.15 -1.64
N ASP A 52 -1.73 15.63 -0.79
CA ASP A 52 -1.19 16.99 -0.86
C ASP A 52 0.17 16.98 -1.57
N LEU A 53 0.27 17.70 -2.69
CA LEU A 53 1.49 17.79 -3.52
C LEU A 53 2.68 18.37 -2.74
N GLN A 54 2.44 19.18 -1.71
CA GLN A 54 3.52 19.73 -0.88
C GLN A 54 4.07 18.70 0.12
N SER A 55 3.18 17.86 0.68
CA SER A 55 3.50 16.88 1.72
C SER A 55 4.03 15.54 1.18
N SER A 56 3.65 15.15 -0.05
CA SER A 56 4.18 13.96 -0.72
C SER A 56 5.57 14.18 -1.34
N GLY A 57 6.04 15.44 -1.36
CA GLY A 57 7.29 15.87 -1.98
C GLY A 57 7.31 15.72 -3.50
N GLN A 58 8.36 16.23 -4.13
CA GLN A 58 8.63 16.08 -5.56
C GLN A 58 8.89 14.62 -6.00
N LEU A 59 8.85 13.68 -5.05
CA LEU A 59 9.22 12.27 -5.20
C LEU A 59 8.17 11.44 -5.95
N PHE A 60 6.89 11.81 -5.89
CA PHE A 60 5.83 11.25 -6.76
C PHE A 60 5.55 12.15 -7.98
N ALA A 61 6.11 13.35 -8.01
CA ALA A 61 5.83 14.38 -9.03
C ALA A 61 6.47 14.09 -10.41
N ALA A 62 7.16 12.96 -10.58
CA ALA A 62 7.60 12.48 -11.89
C ALA A 62 6.45 11.88 -12.73
N GLY A 63 5.27 11.64 -12.13
CA GLY A 63 4.10 11.10 -12.81
C GLY A 63 2.81 11.74 -12.31
N LEU A 64 2.07 12.36 -13.23
CA LEU A 64 0.71 12.91 -13.12
C LEU A 64 -0.12 12.38 -11.93
N VAL A 65 -0.10 13.12 -10.82
CA VAL A 65 -1.15 13.05 -9.80
C VAL A 65 -2.42 13.59 -10.46
N LYS A 66 -3.46 12.78 -10.50
CA LYS A 66 -4.79 13.08 -11.05
C LYS A 66 -5.76 13.37 -9.90
N ALA A 67 -6.80 14.12 -10.21
CA ALA A 67 -7.88 14.36 -9.26
C ALA A 67 -8.50 13.01 -8.83
N GLY A 68 -8.50 12.74 -7.52
CA GLY A 68 -9.01 11.50 -6.93
C GLY A 68 -7.93 10.49 -6.52
N ASP A 69 -6.66 10.75 -6.81
CA ASP A 69 -5.55 10.03 -6.19
C ASP A 69 -5.52 10.27 -4.67
N LYS A 70 -5.12 9.24 -3.92
CA LYS A 70 -5.07 9.24 -2.46
C LYS A 70 -3.69 8.78 -1.99
N ARG A 71 -3.25 9.29 -0.85
CA ARG A 71 -2.05 8.82 -0.16
C ARG A 71 -2.50 7.89 0.97
N VAL A 72 -1.84 6.76 1.12
CA VAL A 72 -2.14 5.80 2.18
C VAL A 72 -0.85 5.48 2.91
N LEU A 73 -0.83 5.76 4.21
CA LEU A 73 0.24 5.28 5.08
C LEU A 73 -0.16 3.91 5.60
N LEU A 74 0.77 2.98 5.60
CA LEU A 74 0.50 1.58 5.88
C LEU A 74 1.60 1.01 6.76
N SER A 75 1.20 0.35 7.84
CA SER A 75 2.14 -0.41 8.67
C SER A 75 2.74 -1.56 7.87
N VAL A 76 3.91 -2.03 8.29
CA VAL A 76 4.65 -3.11 7.61
C VAL A 76 3.75 -4.34 7.39
N PRO A 77 3.36 -4.64 6.14
CA PRO A 77 2.57 -5.82 5.80
C PRO A 77 3.42 -7.08 5.75
N LYS A 78 2.75 -8.23 5.73
CA LYS A 78 3.41 -9.54 5.59
C LYS A 78 4.21 -9.65 4.29
N PHE A 79 3.74 -8.99 3.24
CA PHE A 79 4.42 -8.90 1.95
C PHE A 79 4.50 -7.44 1.50
N PRO A 80 5.65 -6.98 0.97
CA PRO A 80 5.81 -5.59 0.56
C PRO A 80 4.79 -5.25 -0.53
N PRO A 81 4.11 -4.10 -0.43
CA PRO A 81 3.18 -3.65 -1.45
C PRO A 81 3.96 -3.29 -2.73
N GLU A 82 3.37 -3.58 -3.87
CA GLU A 82 4.00 -3.34 -5.19
C GLU A 82 3.05 -2.54 -6.11
N PRO A 83 3.59 -1.67 -6.98
CA PRO A 83 2.79 -1.01 -8.01
C PRO A 83 2.01 -2.02 -8.87
N GLY A 84 0.73 -1.75 -9.10
CA GLY A 84 -0.17 -2.64 -9.82
C GLY A 84 -0.99 -3.59 -8.94
N GLN A 85 -0.65 -3.75 -7.67
CA GLN A 85 -1.49 -4.45 -6.70
C GLN A 85 -2.72 -3.60 -6.33
N PHE A 86 -3.70 -4.26 -5.71
CA PHE A 86 -4.91 -3.59 -5.23
C PHE A 86 -4.92 -3.56 -3.72
N ILE A 87 -5.39 -2.45 -3.18
CA ILE A 87 -5.73 -2.33 -1.76
C ILE A 87 -7.20 -1.99 -1.60
N THR A 88 -7.79 -2.46 -0.51
CA THR A 88 -9.13 -2.07 -0.09
C THR A 88 -9.01 -1.29 1.21
N LEU A 89 -9.40 -0.02 1.14
CA LEU A 89 -9.48 0.88 2.29
C LEU A 89 -10.85 0.75 2.97
N VAL A 90 -10.98 1.32 4.17
CA VAL A 90 -12.27 1.39 4.88
C VAL A 90 -13.35 2.02 4.01
N ARG A 91 -14.57 1.47 4.11
CA ARG A 91 -15.73 1.68 3.22
C ARG A 91 -15.69 0.88 1.90
N ASP A 92 -14.93 -0.22 1.86
CA ASP A 92 -14.88 -1.17 0.73
C ASP A 92 -14.45 -0.52 -0.59
N ARG A 93 -13.64 0.54 -0.49
CA ARG A 93 -13.14 1.25 -1.66
C ARG A 93 -11.84 0.59 -2.09
N ARG A 94 -11.90 -0.08 -3.24
CA ARG A 94 -10.74 -0.65 -3.91
C ARG A 94 -9.96 0.44 -4.64
N TYR A 95 -8.67 0.50 -4.41
CA TYR A 95 -7.72 1.35 -5.10
C TYR A 95 -6.57 0.50 -5.66
N ARG A 96 -6.01 0.93 -6.78
CA ARG A 96 -4.79 0.38 -7.36
C ARG A 96 -3.59 1.16 -6.84
N ILE A 97 -2.53 0.46 -6.46
CA ILE A 97 -1.26 1.08 -6.10
C ILE A 97 -0.55 1.55 -7.37
N GLU A 98 -0.28 2.85 -7.46
CA GLU A 98 0.51 3.44 -8.55
C GLU A 98 1.98 3.61 -8.15
N GLY A 99 2.23 3.91 -6.87
CA GLY A 99 3.58 4.13 -6.34
C GLY A 99 3.70 3.66 -4.89
N VAL A 100 4.88 3.17 -4.54
CA VAL A 100 5.21 2.68 -3.20
C VAL A 100 6.51 3.32 -2.76
N LYS A 101 6.54 3.80 -1.52
CA LYS A 101 7.74 4.32 -0.88
C LYS A 101 7.90 3.68 0.49
N GLU A 102 9.10 3.18 0.72
CA GLU A 102 9.52 2.60 1.99
C GLU A 102 10.06 3.70 2.90
N VAL A 103 9.55 3.76 4.13
CA VAL A 103 9.96 4.75 5.12
C VAL A 103 10.49 4.00 6.34
N GLY A 104 11.77 4.24 6.65
CA GLY A 104 12.37 3.77 7.89
C GLY A 104 13.88 4.00 7.97
N PRO A 105 14.45 3.83 9.18
CA PRO A 105 15.88 4.01 9.41
C PRO A 105 16.69 2.89 8.75
N ASP A 106 17.86 3.24 8.20
CA ASP A 106 18.87 2.29 7.70
C ASP A 106 18.36 1.23 6.69
N GLY A 107 17.35 1.58 5.90
CA GLY A 107 16.79 0.67 4.89
C GLY A 107 15.88 -0.43 5.44
N VAL A 108 15.50 -0.35 6.72
CA VAL A 108 14.46 -1.21 7.30
C VAL A 108 13.13 -0.47 7.22
N PRO A 109 12.18 -0.88 6.37
CA PRO A 109 10.87 -0.24 6.27
C PRO A 109 10.10 -0.44 7.58
N ILE A 110 9.75 0.65 8.25
CA ILE A 110 8.85 0.66 9.42
C ILE A 110 7.46 1.16 9.04
N LEU A 111 7.34 1.80 7.88
CA LEU A 111 6.12 2.37 7.33
C LEU A 111 6.20 2.33 5.80
N TYR A 112 5.07 2.11 5.15
CA TYR A 112 4.91 2.21 3.71
C TYR A 112 4.03 3.41 3.38
N ASP A 113 4.47 4.19 2.41
CA ASP A 113 3.75 5.34 1.87
C ASP A 113 3.32 5.02 0.45
N LEU A 114 2.02 4.84 0.26
CA LEU A 114 1.41 4.38 -0.97
C LEU A 114 0.71 5.53 -1.68
N HIS A 115 0.99 5.70 -2.95
CA HIS A 115 0.16 6.46 -3.86
C HIS A 115 -0.82 5.50 -4.50
N VAL A 116 -2.11 5.68 -4.21
CA VAL A 116 -3.17 4.84 -4.77
C VAL A 116 -4.18 5.64 -5.60
N ARG A 117 -4.71 4.97 -6.61
CA ARG A 117 -5.64 5.51 -7.61
C ARG A 117 -6.89 4.64 -7.68
N ARG A 118 -8.06 5.26 -7.80
CA ARG A 118 -9.31 4.56 -8.02
C ARG A 118 -9.45 4.10 -9.48
#